data_AF-A0A537H7G9-F1
#
_entry.id   AF-A0A537H7G9-F1
#
_cell.length_a   1.000
_cell.length_b   1.000
_cell.length_c   1.000
_cell.angle_alpha   90.00
_cell.angle_beta   90.00
_cell.angle_gamma   90.00
#
_symmetry.space_group_name_H-M   'P 1'
#
loop_
_entity.id
_entity.type
_entity.pdbx_description
1 polymer ?
#
loop_
_entity_poly.entity_id
_entity_poly.type
_entity_poly.pdbx_seq_one_letter_code
_entity_poly.pdbx_strand_id
1 'polypeptide(L)'
;MTGRVTGDVLADAKRLLSLMGIPWLVALEDGEAQASFMAAKGDVWAVGSKDYDCLLFGAPILARYLTLTGREYLPSKKTSRPLIPELVKLADNLEALGISREQLVDLALLVGTDFNQGVMGIGPKKGLALVRKYGAAEKFPEEIRGGLPSDLDRVRSICLHPRVLENYSLKRGRPDPDGVIEFLCEERAFTKDRVQKVVDRLVESQAESDSQLGKWLA
;
A
#
# COMPACT_ATOMS: atom_id res chain seq x y z
N MET A 1 -9.46 10.24 -15.24
CA MET A 1 -10.10 11.10 -14.23
C MET A 1 -9.51 10.70 -12.89
N THR A 2 -8.54 11.44 -12.36
CA THR A 2 -8.03 11.22 -10.99
C THR A 2 -9.02 11.88 -10.05
N GLY A 3 -9.98 11.10 -9.53
CA GLY A 3 -10.91 11.59 -8.52
C GLY A 3 -10.14 11.95 -7.26
N ARG A 4 -10.30 13.17 -6.74
CA ARG A 4 -9.78 13.51 -5.41
C ARG A 4 -10.72 12.92 -4.36
N VAL A 5 -10.15 12.29 -3.34
CA VAL A 5 -10.91 11.87 -2.16
C VAL A 5 -11.32 13.14 -1.40
N THR A 6 -12.62 13.35 -1.21
CA THR A 6 -13.17 14.46 -0.43
C THR A 6 -13.37 14.06 1.03
N GLY A 7 -13.58 15.05 1.91
CA GLY A 7 -13.88 14.80 3.32
C GLY A 7 -15.12 13.93 3.51
N ASP A 8 -16.15 14.12 2.69
CA ASP A 8 -17.39 13.35 2.75
C ASP A 8 -17.18 11.88 2.37
N VAL A 9 -16.39 11.62 1.31
CA VAL A 9 -16.05 10.25 0.90
C VAL A 9 -15.28 9.53 2.02
N LEU A 10 -14.38 10.23 2.70
CA LEU A 10 -13.63 9.66 3.81
C LEU A 10 -14.54 9.39 5.03
N ALA A 11 -15.45 10.30 5.35
CA ALA A 11 -16.41 10.13 6.44
C ALA A 11 -17.34 8.93 6.20
N ASP A 12 -17.88 8.82 4.97
CA ASP A 12 -18.73 7.70 4.56
C ASP A 12 -17.98 6.36 4.61
N ALA A 13 -16.74 6.32 4.14
CA ALA A 13 -15.91 5.12 4.19
C ALA A 13 -15.68 4.67 5.65
N LYS A 14 -15.33 5.59 6.55
CA LYS A 14 -15.14 5.29 7.98
C LYS A 14 -16.42 4.81 8.66
N ARG A 15 -17.56 5.43 8.34
CA ARG A 15 -18.86 5.03 8.86
C ARG A 15 -19.21 3.62 8.40
N LEU A 16 -19.08 3.35 7.09
CA LEU A 16 -19.37 2.04 6.52
C LEU A 16 -18.46 0.95 7.12
N LEU A 17 -17.15 1.19 7.23
CA LEU A 17 -16.22 0.24 7.84
C LEU A 17 -16.60 -0.07 9.30
N SER A 18 -16.97 0.95 10.07
CA SER A 18 -17.46 0.79 11.45
C SER A 18 -18.72 -0.08 11.52
N LEU A 19 -19.72 0.20 10.66
CA LEU A 19 -20.95 -0.59 10.56
C LEU A 19 -20.67 -2.03 10.11
N MET A 20 -19.66 -2.25 9.27
CA MET A 20 -19.25 -3.59 8.85
C MET A 20 -18.41 -4.33 9.91
N GLY A 21 -18.09 -3.71 11.04
CA GLY A 21 -17.20 -4.28 12.06
C GLY A 21 -15.72 -4.39 11.61
N ILE A 22 -15.33 -3.69 10.55
CA ILE A 22 -13.97 -3.71 10.01
C ILE A 22 -13.14 -2.62 10.70
N PRO A 23 -12.02 -2.96 11.36
CA PRO A 23 -11.18 -1.98 12.02
C PRO A 23 -10.53 -1.06 10.99
N TRP A 24 -10.48 0.22 11.33
CA TRP A 24 -9.75 1.25 10.60
C TRP A 24 -9.02 2.15 11.59
N LEU A 25 -7.99 2.84 11.11
CA LEU A 25 -7.24 3.81 11.88
C LEU A 25 -6.90 5.01 10.99
N VAL A 26 -6.47 6.10 11.61
CA VAL A 26 -5.94 7.26 10.91
C VAL A 26 -4.43 7.28 11.14
N ALA A 27 -3.65 7.11 10.08
CA ALA A 27 -2.19 7.25 10.17
C ALA A 27 -1.80 8.68 10.60
N LEU A 28 -0.61 8.85 11.18
CA LEU A 28 -0.10 10.19 11.49
C LEU A 28 0.19 11.00 10.22
N GLU A 29 0.75 10.31 9.22
CA GLU A 29 1.11 10.88 7.92
C GLU A 29 0.63 9.93 6.82
N ASP A 30 1.52 9.12 6.25
CA ASP A 30 1.18 8.26 5.13
C ASP A 30 0.52 6.94 5.58
N GLY A 31 -0.61 6.59 4.96
CA GLY A 31 -1.31 5.34 5.21
C GLY A 31 -0.52 4.11 4.77
N GLU A 32 0.26 4.22 3.69
CA GLU A 32 1.12 3.14 3.22
C GLU A 32 2.30 2.91 4.15
N ALA A 33 2.88 3.99 4.69
CA ALA A 33 3.92 3.88 5.69
C ALA A 33 3.42 3.20 6.97
N GLN A 34 2.24 3.60 7.45
CA GLN A 34 1.60 2.96 8.59
C GLN A 34 1.32 1.48 8.34
N ALA A 35 0.74 1.12 7.18
CA ALA A 35 0.46 -0.27 6.84
C ALA A 35 1.75 -1.10 6.70
N SER A 36 2.80 -0.51 6.13
CA SER A 36 4.12 -1.13 5.99
C SER A 36 4.77 -1.40 7.34
N PHE A 37 4.67 -0.45 8.28
CA PHE A 37 5.09 -0.65 9.66
C PHE A 37 4.34 -1.80 10.34
N MET A 38 3.01 -1.84 10.23
CA MET A 38 2.19 -2.90 10.80
C MET A 38 2.58 -4.27 10.24
N ALA A 39 2.84 -4.36 8.93
CA ALA A 39 3.24 -5.59 8.26
C ALA A 39 4.67 -6.01 8.67
N ALA A 40 5.61 -5.07 8.75
CA ALA A 40 6.98 -5.33 9.19
C ALA A 40 7.05 -5.78 10.66
N LYS A 41 6.17 -5.26 11.52
CA LYS A 41 6.01 -5.68 12.91
C LYS A 41 5.36 -7.07 13.05
N GLY A 42 4.68 -7.56 12.01
CA GLY A 42 3.98 -8.85 12.00
C GLY A 42 2.54 -8.79 12.50
N ASP A 43 1.97 -7.61 12.71
CA ASP A 43 0.58 -7.43 13.15
C ASP A 43 -0.42 -7.71 12.01
N VAL A 44 0.04 -7.61 10.75
CA VAL A 44 -0.70 -7.99 9.54
C VAL A 44 0.22 -8.74 8.57
N TRP A 45 -0.36 -9.57 7.69
CA TRP A 45 0.41 -10.42 6.77
C TRP A 45 1.06 -9.66 5.60
N ALA A 46 0.34 -8.69 5.02
CA ALA A 46 0.77 -7.97 3.83
C ALA A 46 0.10 -6.59 3.75
N VAL A 47 0.68 -5.69 2.96
CA VAL A 47 0.07 -4.40 2.61
C VAL A 47 -0.69 -4.52 1.30
N GLY A 48 -1.95 -4.11 1.28
CA GLY A 48 -2.75 -4.05 0.05
C GLY A 48 -2.68 -2.66 -0.59
N SER A 49 -1.79 -2.46 -1.58
CA SER A 49 -1.71 -1.21 -2.35
C SER A 49 -1.31 -1.45 -3.82
N LYS A 50 -1.52 -0.43 -4.66
CA LYS A 50 -0.92 -0.34 -6.00
C LYS A 50 0.44 0.35 -5.99
N ASP A 51 0.77 1.09 -4.95
CA ASP A 51 2.02 1.82 -4.93
C ASP A 51 3.17 0.93 -4.47
N TYR A 52 4.36 1.19 -5.01
CA TYR A 52 5.59 0.51 -4.60
C TYR A 52 6.26 1.19 -3.42
N ASP A 53 5.81 2.39 -3.01
CA ASP A 53 6.32 3.09 -1.83
C ASP A 53 6.21 2.25 -0.55
N CYS A 54 5.20 1.39 -0.45
CA CYS A 54 5.11 0.35 0.59
C CYS A 54 6.43 -0.44 0.78
N LEU A 55 7.12 -0.80 -0.31
CA LEU A 55 8.39 -1.53 -0.26
C LEU A 55 9.54 -0.64 0.23
N LEU A 56 9.51 0.66 -0.12
CA LEU A 56 10.48 1.64 0.40
C LEU A 56 10.30 1.84 1.91
N PHE A 57 9.06 1.90 2.38
CA PHE A 57 8.69 1.92 3.80
C PHE A 57 9.01 0.61 4.53
N GLY A 58 9.36 -0.46 3.82
CA GLY A 58 9.80 -1.73 4.39
C GLY A 58 8.71 -2.78 4.56
N ALA A 59 7.59 -2.68 3.84
CA ALA A 59 6.60 -3.75 3.81
C ALA A 59 7.24 -5.06 3.33
N PRO A 60 7.14 -6.17 4.11
CA PRO A 60 7.71 -7.45 3.70
C PRO A 60 7.01 -8.05 2.48
N ILE A 61 5.69 -7.86 2.39
CA ILE A 61 4.83 -8.33 1.29
C ILE A 61 3.89 -7.20 0.88
N LEU A 62 3.94 -6.83 -0.39
CA LEU A 62 2.96 -5.97 -1.05
C LEU A 62 2.03 -6.83 -1.92
N ALA A 63 0.74 -6.80 -1.62
CA ALA A 63 -0.31 -7.46 -2.38
C ALA A 63 -1.03 -6.46 -3.28
N ARG A 64 -0.70 -6.50 -4.58
CA ARG A 64 -1.25 -5.58 -5.58
C ARG A 64 -2.54 -6.11 -6.16
N TYR A 65 -3.42 -5.19 -6.55
CA TYR A 65 -4.65 -5.46 -7.29
C TYR A 65 -5.71 -6.30 -6.56
N LEU A 66 -5.67 -6.37 -5.22
CA LEU A 66 -6.65 -7.10 -4.41
C LEU A 66 -8.08 -6.57 -4.53
N THR A 67 -8.25 -5.25 -4.56
CA THR A 67 -9.56 -4.59 -4.54
C THR A 67 -10.06 -4.21 -5.94
N LEU A 68 -9.39 -4.69 -7.00
CA LEU A 68 -9.56 -4.15 -8.34
C LEU A 68 -9.70 -5.23 -9.39
N THR A 69 -10.74 -5.07 -10.17
CA THR A 69 -10.99 -5.84 -11.39
C THR A 69 -10.84 -4.93 -12.59
N GLY A 70 -10.24 -5.41 -13.68
CA GLY A 70 -10.16 -4.65 -14.92
C GLY A 70 -8.88 -4.90 -15.69
N ARG A 71 -8.46 -3.89 -16.46
CA ARG A 71 -7.25 -3.92 -17.28
C ARG A 71 -6.42 -2.67 -17.06
N GLU A 72 -5.11 -2.84 -17.05
CA GLU A 72 -4.14 -1.75 -17.02
C GLU A 72 -3.50 -1.63 -18.40
N TYR A 73 -3.48 -0.41 -18.93
CA TYR A 73 -2.76 -0.09 -20.16
C TYR A 73 -1.28 0.10 -19.84
N LEU A 74 -0.41 -0.56 -20.61
CA LEU A 74 1.03 -0.50 -20.51
C LEU A 74 1.57 0.33 -21.69
N PRO A 75 1.88 1.64 -21.51
CA PRO A 75 2.29 2.51 -22.60
C PRO A 75 3.53 1.99 -23.33
N SER A 76 4.52 1.48 -22.58
CA SER A 76 5.78 0.95 -23.12
C SER A 76 5.59 -0.27 -24.03
N LYS A 77 4.50 -1.03 -23.84
CA LYS A 77 4.17 -2.21 -24.64
C LYS A 77 2.98 -1.99 -25.58
N LYS A 78 2.38 -0.79 -25.57
CA LYS A 78 1.15 -0.42 -26.29
C LYS A 78 0.04 -1.49 -26.19
N THR A 79 -0.08 -2.12 -25.02
CA THR A 79 -1.01 -3.23 -24.79
C THR A 79 -1.68 -3.08 -23.44
N SER A 80 -2.82 -3.74 -23.24
CA SER A 80 -3.48 -3.80 -21.94
C SER A 80 -3.35 -5.20 -21.35
N ARG A 81 -3.07 -5.32 -20.05
CA ARG A 81 -3.08 -6.60 -19.33
C ARG A 81 -4.23 -6.65 -18.32
N PRO A 82 -4.80 -7.83 -18.04
CA PRO A 82 -5.73 -7.97 -16.92
C PRO A 82 -5.03 -7.65 -15.59
N LEU A 83 -5.76 -7.01 -14.68
CA LEU A 83 -5.34 -6.86 -13.29
C LEU A 83 -5.63 -8.16 -12.56
N ILE A 84 -4.55 -8.88 -12.24
CA ILE A 84 -4.58 -10.14 -11.49
C ILE A 84 -3.86 -9.86 -10.18
N PRO A 85 -4.33 -10.38 -9.02
CA PRO A 85 -3.61 -10.24 -7.77
C PRO A 85 -2.14 -10.67 -7.91
N GLU A 86 -1.24 -9.79 -7.47
CA GLU A 86 0.21 -10.00 -7.53
C GLU A 86 0.80 -9.84 -6.13
N LEU A 87 1.76 -10.69 -5.75
CA LEU A 87 2.52 -10.57 -4.51
C LEU A 87 3.95 -10.14 -4.84
N VAL A 88 4.41 -9.07 -4.21
CA VAL A 88 5.79 -8.60 -4.30
C VAL A 88 6.42 -8.72 -2.92
N LYS A 89 7.41 -9.61 -2.81
CA LYS A 89 8.15 -9.87 -1.57
C LYS A 89 9.42 -9.03 -1.55
N LEU A 90 9.60 -8.21 -0.52
CA LEU A 90 10.73 -7.30 -0.42
C LEU A 90 12.07 -8.06 -0.37
N ALA A 91 12.18 -9.08 0.49
CA ALA A 91 13.41 -9.85 0.67
C ALA A 91 13.88 -10.52 -0.62
N ASP A 92 13.02 -11.28 -1.30
CA ASP A 92 13.34 -11.97 -2.56
C ASP A 92 13.82 -10.99 -3.64
N ASN A 93 13.21 -9.79 -3.71
CA ASN A 93 13.59 -8.77 -4.68
C ASN A 93 14.92 -8.10 -4.31
N LEU A 94 15.15 -7.78 -3.04
CA LEU A 94 16.42 -7.23 -2.57
C LEU A 94 17.58 -8.21 -2.81
N GLU A 95 17.35 -9.50 -2.55
CA GLU A 95 18.31 -10.56 -2.82
C GLU A 95 18.62 -10.68 -4.32
N ALA A 96 17.59 -10.78 -5.17
CA ALA A 96 17.76 -10.85 -6.62
C ALA A 96 18.45 -9.60 -7.20
N LEU A 97 18.21 -8.43 -6.59
CA LEU A 97 18.83 -7.18 -6.96
C LEU A 97 20.20 -6.97 -6.28
N GLY A 98 20.60 -7.78 -5.31
CA GLY A 98 21.86 -7.64 -4.58
C GLY A 98 22.04 -6.27 -3.95
N ILE A 99 20.97 -5.70 -3.39
CA ILE A 99 20.97 -4.39 -2.74
C ILE A 99 20.23 -4.43 -1.39
N SER A 100 20.53 -3.48 -0.50
CA SER A 100 19.78 -3.26 0.75
C SER A 100 18.51 -2.40 0.54
N ARG A 101 17.68 -2.26 1.58
CA ARG A 101 16.52 -1.37 1.53
C ARG A 101 16.92 0.10 1.41
N GLU A 102 17.97 0.52 2.11
CA GLU A 102 18.54 1.88 2.02
C GLU A 102 18.99 2.16 0.59
N GLN A 103 19.62 1.18 -0.04
CA GLN A 103 20.02 1.24 -1.44
C GLN A 103 18.83 1.24 -2.42
N LEU A 104 17.74 0.56 -2.07
CA LEU A 104 16.49 0.65 -2.83
C LEU A 104 15.86 2.05 -2.73
N VAL A 105 15.93 2.70 -1.57
CA VAL A 105 15.51 4.10 -1.41
C VAL A 105 16.40 5.03 -2.25
N ASP A 106 17.72 4.84 -2.24
CA ASP A 106 18.63 5.60 -3.12
C ASP A 106 18.30 5.41 -4.59
N LEU A 107 17.99 4.18 -4.99
CA LEU A 107 17.54 3.87 -6.34
C LEU A 107 16.26 4.61 -6.69
N ALA A 108 15.27 4.64 -5.79
CA ALA A 108 14.02 5.35 -5.99
C ALA A 108 14.27 6.86 -6.17
N LEU A 109 15.11 7.47 -5.32
CA LEU A 109 15.46 8.88 -5.42
C LEU A 109 16.24 9.23 -6.70
N LEU A 110 17.09 8.32 -7.19
CA LEU A 110 17.75 8.50 -8.49
C LEU A 110 16.75 8.52 -9.65
N VAL A 111 15.73 7.68 -9.59
CA VAL A 111 14.71 7.55 -10.65
C VAL A 111 13.65 8.65 -10.56
N GLY A 112 13.31 9.07 -9.35
CA GLY A 112 12.24 10.02 -9.04
C GLY A 112 11.16 9.37 -8.18
N THR A 113 10.66 10.16 -7.22
CA THR A 113 9.59 9.80 -6.29
C THR A 113 8.61 10.98 -6.17
N ASP A 114 7.56 10.84 -5.38
CA ASP A 114 6.69 11.98 -5.06
C ASP A 114 7.42 13.09 -4.27
N PHE A 115 8.57 12.79 -3.68
CA PHE A 115 9.40 13.73 -2.92
C PHE A 115 10.47 14.41 -3.77
N ASN A 116 10.79 13.91 -4.97
CA ASN A 116 11.82 14.49 -5.84
C ASN A 116 11.66 14.13 -7.32
N GLN A 117 12.09 15.02 -8.22
CA GLN A 117 11.96 14.83 -9.68
C GLN A 117 12.83 13.70 -10.27
N GLY A 118 13.74 13.12 -9.50
CA GLY A 118 14.76 12.20 -10.01
C GLY A 118 15.90 12.89 -10.73
N VAL A 119 16.97 12.14 -11.01
CA VAL A 119 18.14 12.64 -11.73
C VAL A 119 17.93 12.47 -13.23
N MET A 120 18.01 13.57 -13.99
CA MET A 120 17.80 13.54 -15.44
C MET A 120 18.72 12.52 -16.12
N GLY A 121 18.13 11.65 -16.95
CA GLY A 121 18.87 10.64 -17.71
C GLY A 121 19.22 9.36 -16.92
N ILE A 122 18.80 9.26 -15.65
CA ILE A 122 18.93 8.07 -14.80
C ILE A 122 17.57 7.39 -14.68
N GLY A 123 17.44 6.23 -15.32
CA GLY A 123 16.31 5.33 -15.13
C GLY A 123 16.68 4.11 -14.28
N PRO A 124 15.73 3.19 -14.01
CA PRO A 124 15.91 2.09 -13.05
C PRO A 124 17.16 1.23 -13.29
N LYS A 125 17.48 0.92 -14.56
CA LYS A 125 18.66 0.11 -14.90
C LYS A 125 19.98 0.84 -14.58
N LYS A 126 20.08 2.12 -14.94
CA LYS A 126 21.28 2.93 -14.67
C LYS A 126 21.40 3.20 -13.17
N GLY A 127 20.30 3.52 -12.51
CA GLY A 127 20.26 3.73 -11.07
C GLY A 127 20.74 2.50 -10.30
N LEU A 128 20.26 1.30 -10.66
CA LEU A 128 20.68 0.06 -10.02
C LEU A 128 22.19 -0.19 -10.18
N ALA A 129 22.73 0.09 -11.38
CA ALA A 129 24.17 -0.04 -11.62
C ALA A 129 24.99 0.94 -10.76
N LEU A 130 24.51 2.17 -10.56
CA LEU A 130 25.17 3.16 -9.70
C LEU A 130 25.13 2.72 -8.23
N VAL A 131 23.96 2.32 -7.74
CA VAL A 131 23.77 1.85 -6.37
C VAL A 131 24.67 0.64 -6.08
N ARG A 132 24.72 -0.36 -6.98
CA ARG A 132 25.62 -1.51 -6.84
C ARG A 132 27.10 -1.13 -6.86
N LYS A 133 27.48 -0.16 -7.69
CA LYS A 133 28.88 0.25 -7.86
C LYS A 133 29.41 1.08 -6.68
N TYR A 134 28.61 2.02 -6.19
CA TYR A 134 29.05 3.02 -5.21
C TYR A 134 28.52 2.74 -3.80
N GLY A 135 27.47 1.95 -3.66
CA GLY A 135 26.92 1.45 -2.40
C GLY A 135 26.04 2.43 -1.62
N ALA A 136 26.25 3.74 -1.76
CA ALA A 136 25.46 4.79 -1.10
C ALA A 136 25.47 6.07 -1.93
N ALA A 137 24.41 6.86 -1.86
CA ALA A 137 24.28 8.06 -2.69
C ALA A 137 25.36 9.14 -2.44
N GLU A 138 25.91 9.22 -1.23
CA GLU A 138 27.04 10.08 -0.87
C GLU A 138 28.29 9.80 -1.72
N LYS A 139 28.40 8.56 -2.21
CA LYS A 139 29.56 8.07 -2.98
C LYS A 139 29.35 8.19 -4.48
N PHE A 140 28.21 8.67 -4.95
CA PHE A 140 27.98 8.88 -6.38
C PHE A 140 28.87 10.00 -6.95
N PRO A 141 29.14 9.98 -8.27
CA PRO A 141 29.79 11.10 -8.95
C PRO A 141 29.10 12.43 -8.66
N GLU A 142 29.86 13.52 -8.59
CA GLU A 142 29.37 14.83 -8.19
C GLU A 142 28.23 15.33 -9.08
N GLU A 143 28.29 15.05 -10.38
CA GLU A 143 27.28 15.40 -11.37
C GLU A 143 25.94 14.70 -11.09
N ILE A 144 25.99 13.49 -10.52
CA ILE A 144 24.80 12.72 -10.14
C ILE A 144 24.27 13.20 -8.79
N ARG A 145 25.16 13.44 -7.82
CA ARG A 145 24.77 13.99 -6.51
C ARG A 145 24.07 15.34 -6.64
N GLY A 146 24.49 16.17 -7.59
CA GLY A 146 23.85 17.45 -7.87
C GLY A 146 22.38 17.36 -8.34
N GLY A 147 21.93 16.18 -8.80
CA GLY A 147 20.53 15.94 -9.16
C GLY A 147 19.67 15.33 -8.04
N LEU A 148 20.27 14.93 -6.92
CA LEU A 148 19.55 14.42 -5.76
C LEU A 148 19.01 15.57 -4.91
N PRO A 149 18.03 15.32 -4.02
CA PRO A 149 17.56 16.32 -3.07
C PRO A 149 18.72 16.92 -2.25
N SER A 150 18.68 18.24 -2.03
CA SER A 150 19.69 18.94 -1.22
C SER A 150 19.71 18.46 0.23
N ASP A 151 18.54 18.08 0.77
CA ASP A 151 18.38 17.47 2.09
C ASP A 151 18.10 15.97 1.96
N LEU A 152 19.09 15.25 1.42
CA LEU A 152 18.99 13.82 1.10
C LEU A 152 18.59 12.98 2.32
N ASP A 153 19.19 13.25 3.48
CA ASP A 153 18.95 12.50 4.71
C ASP A 153 17.50 12.65 5.18
N ARG A 154 16.96 13.87 5.13
CA ARG A 154 15.55 14.09 5.45
C ARG A 154 14.63 13.33 4.52
N VAL A 155 14.87 13.38 3.20
CA VAL A 155 14.02 12.70 2.23
C VAL A 155 14.10 11.18 2.39
N ARG A 156 15.29 10.61 2.58
CA ARG A 156 15.46 9.19 2.91
C ARG A 156 14.74 8.81 4.20
N SER A 157 14.81 9.66 5.22
CA SER A 157 14.19 9.41 6.52
C SER A 157 12.67 9.27 6.42
N ILE A 158 12.02 9.90 5.43
CA ILE A 158 10.57 9.71 5.20
C ILE A 158 10.28 8.24 4.92
N CYS A 159 11.10 7.57 4.09
CA CYS A 159 10.93 6.15 3.77
C CYS A 159 11.52 5.21 4.83
N LEU A 160 12.69 5.55 5.38
CA LEU A 160 13.42 4.65 6.27
C LEU A 160 12.90 4.69 7.72
N HIS A 161 12.42 5.85 8.17
CA HIS A 161 11.93 6.13 9.51
C HIS A 161 10.63 6.95 9.47
N PRO A 162 9.56 6.43 8.83
CA PRO A 162 8.30 7.15 8.73
C PRO A 162 7.69 7.38 10.11
N ARG A 163 6.94 8.48 10.26
CA ARG A 163 6.16 8.74 11.47
C ARG A 163 4.89 7.90 11.46
N VAL A 164 4.81 6.97 12.41
CA VAL A 164 3.73 5.98 12.51
C VAL A 164 3.14 5.94 13.91
N LEU A 165 1.90 5.47 14.01
CA LEU A 165 1.27 5.06 15.26
C LEU A 165 1.82 3.69 15.67
N GLU A 166 2.44 3.64 16.85
CA GLU A 166 2.89 2.38 17.45
C GLU A 166 1.76 1.67 18.21
N ASN A 167 0.84 2.45 18.76
CA ASN A 167 -0.30 1.97 19.55
C ASN A 167 -1.59 2.08 18.73
N TYR A 168 -2.12 0.92 18.32
CA TYR A 168 -3.38 0.79 17.60
C TYR A 168 -4.06 -0.54 17.95
N SER A 169 -5.32 -0.72 17.53
CA SER A 169 -6.09 -1.94 17.71
C SER A 169 -6.60 -2.44 16.37
N LEU A 170 -6.39 -3.73 16.09
CA LEU A 170 -6.90 -4.43 14.91
C LEU A 170 -8.07 -5.36 15.25
N LYS A 171 -8.68 -5.18 16.43
CA LYS A 171 -9.82 -5.99 16.84
C LYS A 171 -11.00 -5.74 15.89
N ARG A 172 -11.45 -6.81 15.23
CA ARG A 172 -12.71 -6.78 14.47
C ARG A 172 -13.90 -6.65 15.42
N GLY A 173 -14.85 -5.82 15.02
CA GLY A 173 -16.15 -5.70 15.66
C GLY A 173 -17.16 -6.69 15.09
N ARG A 174 -18.36 -6.70 15.65
CA ARG A 174 -19.52 -7.34 15.01
C ARG A 174 -20.11 -6.38 13.98
N PRO A 175 -20.48 -6.85 12.77
CA PRO A 175 -21.21 -6.03 11.82
C PRO A 175 -22.58 -5.69 12.39
N ASP A 176 -23.10 -4.55 11.95
CA ASP A 176 -24.45 -4.03 12.18
C ASP A 176 -25.21 -4.06 10.84
N PRO A 177 -25.85 -5.21 10.49
CA PRO A 177 -26.58 -5.38 9.24
C PRO A 177 -27.61 -4.30 8.98
N ASP A 178 -28.41 -3.96 9.98
CA ASP A 178 -29.50 -2.99 9.86
C ASP A 178 -28.93 -1.58 9.62
N GLY A 179 -27.88 -1.21 10.36
CA GLY A 179 -27.18 0.06 10.16
C GLY A 179 -26.51 0.18 8.78
N VAL A 180 -25.95 -0.90 8.22
CA VAL A 180 -25.41 -0.90 6.85
C VAL A 180 -26.53 -0.67 5.82
N ILE A 181 -27.67 -1.35 5.99
CA ILE A 181 -28.82 -1.22 5.08
C ILE A 181 -29.39 0.19 5.14
N GLU A 182 -29.63 0.73 6.33
CA GLU A 182 -30.12 2.10 6.53
C GLU A 182 -29.18 3.11 5.87
N PHE A 183 -27.89 3.05 6.19
CA PHE A 183 -26.91 4.00 5.66
C PHE A 183 -26.80 3.96 4.14
N LEU A 184 -26.71 2.77 3.54
CA LEU A 184 -26.52 2.66 2.10
C LEU A 184 -27.82 2.89 1.32
N CYS A 185 -28.96 2.38 1.78
CA CYS A 185 -30.21 2.43 1.03
C CYS A 185 -30.94 3.76 1.24
N GLU A 186 -31.08 4.22 2.48
CA GLU A 186 -31.89 5.39 2.80
C GLU A 186 -31.09 6.70 2.60
N GLU A 187 -29.82 6.75 3.02
CA GLU A 187 -29.02 7.98 2.95
C GLU A 187 -28.18 8.12 1.68
N ARG A 188 -27.87 7.00 1.01
CA ARG A 188 -27.02 6.96 -0.19
C ARG A 188 -27.72 6.37 -1.42
N ALA A 189 -29.01 6.06 -1.32
CA ALA A 189 -29.87 5.62 -2.42
C ALA A 189 -29.38 4.36 -3.17
N PHE A 190 -28.69 3.45 -2.48
CA PHE A 190 -28.34 2.13 -3.04
C PHE A 190 -29.57 1.22 -3.12
N THR A 191 -29.56 0.28 -4.05
CA THR A 191 -30.62 -0.72 -4.18
C THR A 191 -30.58 -1.73 -3.04
N LYS A 192 -31.65 -1.79 -2.23
CA LYS A 192 -31.78 -2.67 -1.07
C LYS A 192 -31.43 -4.13 -1.35
N ASP A 193 -31.95 -4.71 -2.44
CA ASP A 193 -31.68 -6.11 -2.81
C ASP A 193 -30.19 -6.40 -3.04
N ARG A 194 -29.41 -5.41 -3.51
CA ARG A 194 -27.97 -5.57 -3.71
C ARG A 194 -27.22 -5.47 -2.38
N VAL A 195 -27.61 -4.52 -1.53
CA VAL A 195 -27.00 -4.33 -0.22
C VAL A 195 -27.25 -5.53 0.68
N GLN A 196 -28.49 -6.04 0.72
CA GLN A 196 -28.87 -7.22 1.52
C GLN A 196 -27.97 -8.41 1.21
N LYS A 197 -27.77 -8.74 -0.07
CA LYS A 197 -26.91 -9.86 -0.50
C LYS A 197 -25.45 -9.72 -0.05
N VAL A 198 -24.94 -8.49 0.07
CA VAL A 198 -23.57 -8.24 0.56
C VAL A 198 -23.52 -8.36 2.08
N VAL A 199 -24.53 -7.84 2.77
CA VAL A 199 -24.66 -7.93 4.23
C VAL A 199 -24.82 -9.38 4.69
N ASP A 200 -25.65 -10.17 4.04
CA ASP A 200 -25.83 -11.60 4.36
C ASP A 200 -24.48 -12.33 4.27
N ARG A 201 -23.73 -12.10 3.19
CA ARG A 201 -22.41 -12.70 2.97
C ARG A 201 -21.37 -12.22 4.00
N LEU A 202 -21.46 -10.97 4.45
CA LEU A 202 -20.59 -10.42 5.49
C LEU A 202 -20.82 -11.14 6.84
N VAL A 203 -22.07 -11.37 7.20
CA VAL A 203 -22.45 -12.06 8.44
C VAL A 203 -22.03 -13.54 8.38
N GLU A 204 -22.29 -14.22 7.27
CA GLU A 204 -21.87 -15.61 7.04
C GLU A 204 -20.34 -15.76 7.14
N SER A 205 -19.59 -14.88 6.49
CA SER A 205 -18.11 -14.92 6.51
C SER A 205 -17.53 -14.75 7.91
N GLN A 206 -18.16 -13.95 8.77
CA GLN A 206 -17.69 -13.77 10.14
C GLN A 206 -17.92 -15.03 10.98
N ALA A 207 -19.09 -15.66 10.83
CA ALA A 207 -19.39 -16.92 11.51
C ALA A 207 -18.41 -18.04 11.10
N GLU A 208 -18.01 -18.08 9.82
CA GLU A 208 -17.01 -19.04 9.35
C GLU A 208 -15.62 -18.78 9.94
N SER A 209 -15.16 -17.53 9.99
CA SER A 209 -13.82 -17.20 10.51
C SER A 209 -13.62 -17.59 11.98
N ASP A 210 -14.70 -17.56 12.77
CA ASP A 210 -14.67 -17.95 14.18
C ASP A 210 -14.60 -19.47 14.38
N SER A 211 -14.81 -20.27 13.33
CA SER A 211 -15.03 -21.72 13.43
C SER A 211 -13.90 -22.61 12.93
N GLN A 212 -12.86 -22.10 12.25
CA GLN A 212 -12.04 -22.94 11.36
C GLN A 212 -10.53 -22.75 11.44
N LEU A 213 -9.91 -23.45 12.39
CA LEU A 213 -8.52 -23.90 12.28
C LEU A 213 -8.31 -24.91 11.12
N GLY A 214 -9.36 -25.65 10.74
CA GLY A 214 -9.29 -26.72 9.73
C GLY A 214 -9.19 -26.27 8.26
N LYS A 215 -9.53 -25.01 7.92
CA LYS A 215 -9.45 -24.50 6.54
C LYS A 215 -8.02 -24.10 6.11
N TRP A 216 -7.08 -23.96 7.05
CA TRP A 216 -5.71 -23.50 6.77
C TRP A 216 -4.68 -24.63 6.61
N LEU A 217 -5.08 -25.89 6.86
CA LEU A 217 -4.20 -27.06 6.87
C LEU A 217 -4.44 -28.03 5.70
N ALA A 218 -5.19 -27.61 4.67
CA ALA A 218 -5.49 -28.40 3.48
C ALA A 218 -4.59 -28.01 2.29
#